data_AF-A0A9X7TIJ6-F1
#
_entry.id   AF-A0A9X7TIJ6-F1
#
_cell.length_a   1.000
_cell.length_b   1.000
_cell.length_c   1.000
_cell.angle_alpha   90.00
_cell.angle_beta   90.00
_cell.angle_gamma   90.00
#
_symmetry.space_group_name_H-M   'P 1'
#
loop_
_entity.id
_entity.type
_entity.pdbx_description
1 polymer ?
#
loop_
_entity_poly.entity_id
_entity_poly.type
_entity_poly.pdbx_seq_one_letter_code
_entity_poly.pdbx_strand_id
1 'polypeptide(L)'
;MDEINIRLPKKIIYDDFTSEILPKEYVKVEGNLRLYTSEIERLLRDLKRAGFKETLLEIRKGEMYSLSKKIGIWEIHIRIYPDGFLDSHLELSREYFQHLTFSSISFAYELYQMFPYLELHNHNKRILTK
;
A
#
# COMPACT_ATOMS: atom_id res chain seq x y z
N MET A 1 20.55 -10.72 5.52
CA MET A 1 19.43 -9.75 5.54
C MET A 1 18.29 -10.48 4.89
N ASP A 2 17.31 -10.95 5.67
CA ASP A 2 16.15 -11.61 5.09
C ASP A 2 15.44 -10.58 4.22
N GLU A 3 15.60 -10.72 2.90
CA GLU A 3 14.91 -9.88 1.94
C GLU A 3 13.41 -10.05 2.18
N ILE A 4 12.72 -8.99 2.55
CA ILE A 4 11.26 -9.01 2.51
C ILE A 4 10.90 -9.24 1.05
N ASN A 5 10.35 -10.43 0.79
CA ASN A 5 9.92 -10.81 -0.55
C ASN A 5 8.55 -10.17 -0.81
N ILE A 6 8.56 -8.86 -1.10
CA ILE A 6 7.40 -8.10 -1.57
C ILE A 6 7.04 -8.62 -2.97
N ARG A 7 5.84 -9.20 -3.09
CA ARG A 7 5.28 -9.69 -4.34
C ARG A 7 4.78 -8.48 -5.13
N LEU A 8 5.49 -8.14 -6.20
CA LEU A 8 5.09 -7.05 -7.08
C LEU A 8 4.60 -7.61 -8.43
N PRO A 9 3.35 -7.31 -8.84
CA PRO A 9 2.84 -7.78 -10.12
C PRO A 9 3.61 -7.07 -11.24
N LYS A 10 4.29 -7.84 -12.08
CA LYS A 10 5.02 -7.30 -13.25
C LYS A 10 4.16 -7.22 -14.49
N LYS A 11 3.26 -8.19 -14.68
CA LYS A 11 2.27 -8.18 -15.76
C LYS A 11 0.90 -7.97 -15.14
N ILE A 12 0.20 -6.96 -15.61
CA ILE A 12 -1.15 -6.63 -15.15
C ILE A 12 -2.14 -6.76 -16.31
N ILE A 13 -3.38 -7.08 -15.97
CA ILE A 13 -4.51 -7.12 -16.89
C ILE A 13 -5.51 -6.11 -16.35
N TYR A 14 -5.99 -5.23 -17.21
CA TYR A 14 -6.97 -4.21 -16.89
C TYR A 14 -8.40 -4.72 -17.09
N ASP A 15 -9.38 -3.98 -16.58
CA ASP A 15 -10.80 -4.26 -16.75
C ASP A 15 -11.29 -4.19 -18.21
N ASP A 16 -10.63 -3.38 -19.04
CA ASP A 16 -10.79 -3.33 -20.50
C ASP A 16 -10.11 -4.51 -21.25
N PHE A 17 -9.62 -5.52 -20.51
CA PHE A 17 -8.88 -6.68 -20.99
C PHE A 17 -7.55 -6.38 -21.69
N THR A 18 -7.09 -5.12 -21.68
CA THR A 18 -5.73 -4.79 -22.11
C THR A 18 -4.72 -5.25 -21.05
N SER A 19 -3.45 -5.37 -21.45
CA SER A 19 -2.39 -5.79 -20.52
C SER A 19 -1.14 -4.97 -20.71
N GLU A 20 -0.41 -4.76 -19.62
CA GLU A 20 0.85 -4.04 -19.60
C GLU A 20 1.88 -4.80 -18.76
N ILE A 21 3.16 -4.64 -19.11
CA ILE A 21 4.28 -5.08 -18.29
C ILE A 21 4.86 -3.85 -17.61
N LEU A 22 4.66 -3.74 -16.30
CA LEU A 22 5.18 -2.62 -15.51
C LEU A 22 6.63 -2.88 -15.08
N PRO A 23 7.54 -1.90 -15.23
CA PRO A 23 8.90 -2.00 -14.71
C PRO A 23 8.92 -2.23 -13.19
N LYS A 24 9.85 -3.06 -12.70
CA LYS A 24 9.97 -3.35 -11.25
C LYS A 24 10.09 -2.07 -10.41
N GLU A 25 10.88 -1.10 -10.87
CA GLU A 25 11.08 0.16 -10.17
C GLU A 25 9.83 1.05 -10.20
N TYR A 26 8.99 0.94 -11.23
CA TYR A 26 7.69 1.62 -11.26
C TYR A 26 6.77 1.06 -10.17
N VAL A 27 6.66 -0.26 -10.07
CA VAL A 27 5.75 -0.92 -9.13
C VAL A 27 6.15 -0.69 -7.67
N LYS A 28 7.44 -0.48 -7.39
CA LYS A 28 7.95 -0.18 -6.04
C LYS A 28 7.61 1.22 -5.54
N VAL A 29 7.32 2.17 -6.42
CA VAL A 29 7.10 3.56 -6.03
C VAL A 29 5.70 3.73 -5.44
N GLU A 30 5.62 4.32 -4.25
CA GLU A 30 4.36 4.67 -3.60
C GLU A 30 3.49 5.53 -4.54
N GLY A 31 2.20 5.19 -4.66
CA GLY A 31 1.22 5.95 -5.43
C GLY A 31 1.12 5.55 -6.91
N ASN A 32 2.07 4.78 -7.46
CA ASN A 32 1.96 4.25 -8.81
C ASN A 32 0.90 3.14 -8.90
N LEU A 33 0.91 2.23 -7.92
CA LEU A 33 -0.20 1.34 -7.66
C LEU A 33 -0.93 1.82 -6.41
N ARG A 34 -2.25 1.98 -6.53
CA ARG A 34 -3.12 2.41 -5.44
C ARG A 34 -4.21 1.38 -5.25
N LEU A 35 -4.79 1.35 -4.05
CA LEU A 35 -5.97 0.55 -3.80
C LEU A 35 -7.18 1.46 -3.71
N TYR A 36 -8.35 0.91 -4.01
CA TYR A 36 -9.61 1.61 -3.92
C TYR A 36 -10.64 0.77 -3.16
N THR A 37 -11.46 1.45 -2.37
CA THR A 37 -12.66 0.88 -1.77
C THR A 37 -13.76 1.93 -1.62
N SER A 38 -15.00 1.52 -1.87
CA SER A 38 -16.18 2.29 -1.50
C SER A 38 -16.60 2.06 -0.03
N GLU A 39 -15.99 1.09 0.65
CA GLU A 39 -16.32 0.68 2.01
C GLU A 39 -15.23 1.10 3.03
N ILE A 40 -14.87 2.39 3.09
CA ILE A 40 -13.81 2.92 3.96
C ILE A 40 -13.95 2.46 5.42
N GLU A 41 -15.16 2.53 5.97
CA GLU A 41 -15.43 2.14 7.36
C GLU A 41 -15.18 0.65 7.63
N ARG A 42 -15.47 -0.20 6.64
CA ARG A 42 -15.18 -1.64 6.71
C ARG A 42 -13.66 -1.85 6.71
N LEU A 43 -12.95 -1.21 5.78
CA LEU A 43 -11.50 -1.27 5.71
C LEU A 43 -10.86 -0.82 7.02
N LEU A 44 -11.29 0.30 7.59
CA LEU A 44 -10.75 0.82 8.85
C LEU A 44 -10.91 -0.18 10.00
N ARG A 45 -12.09 -0.81 10.12
CA ARG A 45 -12.32 -1.86 11.14
C ARG A 45 -11.43 -3.08 10.92
N ASP A 46 -11.32 -3.53 9.68
CA ASP A 46 -10.53 -4.72 9.34
C ASP A 46 -9.02 -4.48 9.54
N LEU A 47 -8.52 -3.29 9.19
CA LEU A 47 -7.15 -2.87 9.47
C LEU A 47 -6.86 -2.83 10.97
N LYS A 48 -7.75 -2.22 11.76
CA LYS A 48 -7.62 -2.17 13.23
C LYS A 48 -7.59 -3.58 13.83
N ARG A 49 -8.46 -4.48 13.35
CA ARG A 49 -8.44 -5.91 13.74
C ARG A 49 -7.16 -6.62 13.33
N ALA A 50 -6.59 -6.26 12.18
CA ALA A 50 -5.30 -6.77 11.72
C ALA A 50 -4.10 -6.17 12.49
N GLY A 51 -4.32 -5.29 13.47
CA GLY A 51 -3.29 -4.74 14.35
C GLY A 51 -2.71 -3.40 13.87
N PHE A 52 -3.30 -2.77 12.86
CA PHE A 52 -2.95 -1.40 12.50
C PHE A 52 -3.49 -0.42 13.53
N LYS A 53 -2.73 0.64 13.80
CA LYS A 53 -3.09 1.71 14.74
C LYS A 53 -3.06 3.03 14.01
N GLU A 54 -3.93 3.96 14.42
CA GLU A 54 -3.84 5.34 13.94
C GLU A 54 -2.49 5.94 14.34
N THR A 55 -1.87 6.65 13.40
CA THR A 55 -0.55 7.25 13.58
C THR A 55 -0.52 8.64 12.96
N LEU A 56 0.41 9.47 13.43
CA LEU A 56 0.73 10.74 12.81
C LEU A 56 1.92 10.55 11.87
N LEU A 57 1.65 10.56 10.57
CA LEU A 57 2.73 10.60 9.58
C LEU A 57 3.41 11.97 9.62
N GLU A 58 4.74 11.97 9.42
CA GLU A 58 5.53 13.21 9.32
C GLU A 58 5.05 14.10 8.19
N ILE A 59 4.64 13.49 7.08
CA ILE A 59 4.12 14.18 5.90
C ILE A 59 2.69 13.71 5.67
N ARG A 60 1.75 14.62 5.92
CA ARG A 60 0.35 14.49 5.49
C ARG A 60 0.25 14.85 4.01
N LYS A 61 -0.45 14.02 3.25
CA LYS A 61 -0.69 14.15 1.81
C LYS A 61 -2.17 14.39 1.47
N GLY A 62 -2.98 14.76 2.48
CA GLY A 62 -4.42 14.96 2.33
C GLY A 62 -5.26 13.73 2.70
N GLU A 63 -4.65 12.73 3.33
CA GLU A 63 -5.34 11.56 3.85
C GLU A 63 -6.27 11.90 5.02
N MET A 64 -7.41 11.20 5.12
CA MET A 64 -8.33 11.28 6.25
C MET A 64 -7.93 10.35 7.40
N TYR A 65 -7.31 9.21 7.08
CA TYR A 65 -6.75 8.28 8.06
C TYR A 65 -5.31 7.94 7.69
N SER A 66 -4.46 7.97 8.72
CA SER A 66 -3.09 7.48 8.67
C SER A 66 -2.98 6.34 9.66
N LEU A 67 -2.66 5.14 9.18
CA LEU A 67 -2.48 3.96 10.01
C LEU A 67 -1.08 3.37 9.83
N SER A 68 -0.54 2.77 10.88
CA SER A 68 0.65 1.96 10.76
C SER A 68 0.59 0.65 11.55
N LYS A 69 1.41 -0.31 11.11
CA LYS A 69 1.64 -1.58 11.80
C LYS A 69 3.11 -1.95 11.70
N LYS A 70 3.74 -2.14 12.85
CA LYS A 70 5.12 -2.59 12.95
C LYS A 70 5.24 -4.11 12.76
N ILE A 71 6.23 -4.54 11.99
CA ILE A 71 6.59 -5.94 11.74
C ILE A 71 8.12 -6.07 11.82
N GLY A 72 8.64 -6.49 12.98
CA GLY A 72 10.08 -6.51 13.24
C GLY A 72 10.66 -5.09 13.19
N ILE A 73 11.68 -4.89 12.36
CA ILE A 73 12.32 -3.57 12.14
C ILE A 73 11.57 -2.69 11.12
N TRP A 74 10.55 -3.24 10.47
CA TRP A 74 9.79 -2.58 9.41
C TRP A 74 8.47 -2.06 9.94
N GLU A 75 7.93 -1.04 9.27
CA GLU A 75 6.63 -0.46 9.56
C GLU A 75 5.84 -0.30 8.26
N ILE A 76 4.65 -0.87 8.23
CA ILE A 76 3.70 -0.69 7.13
C ILE A 76 2.90 0.55 7.45
N HIS A 77 2.82 1.48 6.51
CA HIS A 77 1.96 2.66 6.58
C HIS A 77 0.85 2.56 5.54
N ILE A 78 -0.35 3.00 5.93
CA ILE A 78 -1.53 3.09 5.08
C ILE A 78 -2.11 4.49 5.22
N ARG A 79 -2.31 5.16 4.08
CA ARG A 79 -3.00 6.43 3.95
C ARG A 79 -4.33 6.19 3.26
N ILE A 80 -5.45 6.51 3.91
CA ILE A 80 -6.79 6.42 3.31
C ILE A 80 -7.25 7.84 2.98
N TYR A 81 -7.66 8.07 1.74
CA TYR A 81 -8.09 9.37 1.25
C TYR A 81 -9.63 9.48 1.19
N PRO A 82 -10.19 10.70 1.20
CA PRO A 82 -11.64 10.91 1.18
C PRO A 82 -12.36 10.36 -0.06
N ASP A 83 -11.63 10.17 -1.17
CA ASP A 83 -12.15 9.62 -2.43
C ASP A 83 -12.21 8.08 -2.45
N GLY A 84 -11.81 7.41 -1.36
CA GLY A 84 -11.78 5.96 -1.25
C GLY A 84 -10.50 5.31 -1.79
N PHE A 85 -9.60 6.09 -2.38
CA PHE A 85 -8.27 5.58 -2.67
C PHE A 85 -7.43 5.47 -1.40
N LEU A 86 -6.44 4.60 -1.45
CA LEU A 86 -5.43 4.49 -0.42
C LEU A 86 -4.05 4.16 -1.02
N ASP A 87 -3.04 4.72 -0.37
CA ASP A 87 -1.63 4.38 -0.63
C ASP A 87 -1.12 3.55 0.55
N SER A 88 -0.26 2.58 0.26
CA SER A 88 0.44 1.82 1.28
C SER A 88 1.90 1.64 0.94
N HIS A 89 2.76 1.73 1.95
CA HIS A 89 4.18 1.53 1.80
C HIS A 89 4.79 0.91 3.04
N LEU A 90 5.95 0.29 2.85
CA LEU A 90 6.80 -0.27 3.88
C LEU A 90 8.04 0.61 4.01
N GLU A 91 8.36 1.02 5.23
CA GLU A 91 9.60 1.71 5.56
C GLU A 91 10.25 1.10 6.81
N LEU A 92 11.49 1.47 7.10
CA LEU A 92 12.08 1.12 8.40
C LEU A 92 11.34 1.89 9.50
N SER A 93 11.02 1.20 10.59
CA SER A 93 10.33 1.82 11.70
C SER A 93 11.16 2.94 12.31
N ARG A 94 10.49 3.99 12.80
CA ARG A 94 11.17 5.21 13.23
C ARG A 94 12.14 5.08 14.38
N GLU A 95 11.95 4.06 15.19
CA GLU A 95 12.89 3.71 16.25
C GLU A 95 14.29 3.33 15.73
N TYR A 96 14.43 3.03 14.43
CA TYR A 96 15.69 2.73 13.74
C TYR A 96 16.15 3.84 12.77
N PHE A 97 15.42 4.96 12.64
CA PHE A 97 15.75 6.05 11.69
C PHE A 97 17.08 6.76 12.00
N GLN A 98 17.62 6.65 13.22
CA GLN A 98 18.83 7.37 13.64
C GLN A 98 20.10 6.99 12.84
N HIS A 99 20.03 6.00 11.96
CA HIS A 99 21.22 5.50 11.27
C HIS A 99 21.10 5.41 9.74
N LEU A 100 19.90 5.50 9.13
CA LEU A 100 19.73 5.09 7.74
C LEU A 100 18.59 5.84 7.02
N THR A 101 18.90 6.49 5.89
CA THR A 101 17.91 6.99 4.91
C THR A 101 17.48 5.83 4.00
N PHE A 102 16.37 5.18 4.32
CA PHE A 102 15.77 4.19 3.41
C PHE A 102 14.56 4.77 2.69
N SER A 103 14.51 4.56 1.38
CA SER A 103 13.31 4.78 0.59
C SER A 103 12.24 3.78 1.00
N SER A 104 10.99 4.23 1.12
CA SER A 104 9.86 3.34 1.27
C SER A 104 9.62 2.52 -0.01
N ILE A 105 8.98 1.36 0.14
CA ILE A 105 8.57 0.50 -0.99
C ILE A 105 7.05 0.33 -0.93
N SER A 106 6.37 0.42 -2.06
CA SER A 106 4.93 0.17 -2.18
C SER A 106 4.54 -1.18 -1.56
N PHE A 107 3.45 -1.19 -0.81
CA PHE A 107 2.85 -2.37 -0.18
C PHE A 107 1.42 -2.62 -0.69
N ALA A 108 1.06 -2.03 -1.84
CA ALA A 108 -0.30 -2.05 -2.36
C ALA A 108 -0.74 -3.47 -2.74
N TYR A 109 0.13 -4.25 -3.38
CA TYR A 109 -0.24 -5.59 -3.83
C TYR A 109 -0.42 -6.57 -2.66
N GLU A 110 0.44 -6.54 -1.65
CA GLU A 110 0.30 -7.35 -0.45
C GLU A 110 -0.99 -7.03 0.27
N LEU A 111 -1.31 -5.74 0.40
CA LEU A 111 -2.53 -5.31 1.07
C LEU A 111 -3.78 -5.72 0.27
N TYR A 112 -3.73 -5.68 -1.05
CA TYR A 112 -4.76 -6.28 -1.92
C TYR A 112 -4.95 -7.78 -1.66
N GLN A 113 -3.85 -8.54 -1.54
CA GLN A 113 -3.91 -9.97 -1.24
C GLN A 113 -4.50 -10.26 0.15
N MET A 114 -4.24 -9.39 1.13
CA MET A 114 -4.80 -9.50 2.49
C MET A 114 -6.29 -9.14 2.54
N PHE A 115 -6.73 -8.17 1.72
CA PHE A 115 -8.10 -7.65 1.69
C PHE A 115 -8.64 -7.71 0.26
N PRO A 116 -9.09 -8.89 -0.22
CA PRO A 116 -9.42 -9.12 -1.64
C PRO A 116 -10.66 -8.37 -2.14
N TYR A 117 -11.38 -7.66 -1.26
CA TYR A 117 -12.45 -6.76 -1.65
C TYR A 117 -11.94 -5.38 -2.10
N LEU A 118 -10.66 -5.07 -1.87
CA LEU A 118 -10.02 -3.88 -2.41
C LEU A 118 -9.82 -4.05 -3.91
N GLU A 119 -9.94 -2.95 -4.65
CA GLU A 119 -9.57 -2.92 -6.05
C GLU A 119 -8.14 -2.41 -6.19
N LEU A 120 -7.34 -3.03 -7.04
CA LEU A 120 -6.01 -2.55 -7.38
C LEU A 120 -6.09 -1.67 -8.62
N HIS A 121 -5.43 -0.53 -8.60
CA HIS A 121 -5.45 0.46 -9.69
C HIS A 121 -4.03 0.86 -10.08
N ASN A 122 -3.80 1.03 -11.39
CA ASN A 122 -2.66 1.76 -11.93
C ASN A 122 -3.20 3.04 -12.59
N HIS A 123 -2.86 4.19 -12.01
CA HIS A 123 -3.57 5.45 -12.27
C HIS A 123 -5.09 5.28 -12.06
N ASN A 124 -5.90 5.62 -13.07
CA ASN A 124 -7.36 5.52 -13.02
C ASN A 124 -7.90 4.22 -13.66
N LYS A 125 -7.01 3.25 -13.91
CA LYS A 125 -7.40 1.97 -14.52
C LYS A 125 -7.35 0.85 -13.49
N ARG A 126 -8.47 0.15 -13.36
CA ARG A 126 -8.60 -1.01 -12.48
C ARG A 126 -7.85 -2.21 -13.05
N ILE A 127 -7.15 -2.92 -12.16
CA ILE A 127 -6.40 -4.13 -12.42
C ILE A 127 -7.22 -5.36 -11.97
N LEU A 128 -7.26 -6.40 -12.79
CA LEU A 128 -7.99 -7.67 -12.57
C LEU A 128 -7.09 -8.83 -12.10
N THR A 129 -5.91 -8.55 -11.54
CA THR A 129 -4.86 -9.55 -11.27
C THR A 129 -5.39 -10.88 -10.73
N LYS A 130 -5.01 -11.98 -11.40
CA LYS A 130 -5.16 -13.36 -10.92
C LYS A 130 -3.98 -13.77 -10.06
#